data_AF-A0A5J6IZS5-F1
#
_entry.id   AF-A0A5J6IZS5-F1
#
_cell.length_a   1.000
_cell.length_b   1.000
_cell.length_c   1.000
_cell.angle_alpha   90.00
_cell.angle_beta   90.00
_cell.angle_gamma   90.00
#
_symmetry.space_group_name_H-M   'P 1'
#
loop_
_entity.id
_entity.type
_entity.pdbx_description
1 polymer ?
#
loop_
_entity_poly.entity_id
_entity_poly.type
_entity_poly.pdbx_seq_one_letter_code
_entity_poly.pdbx_strand_id
1 'polypeptide(L)'
;MLIAALVAALLVIGGGVYAVTGPSRGKPSAKESAAATPSGSPSVDQGDGKGAGGGPDEYDLNAGIKPGEAPVWLSSNRTELPGSGASQYGPWRVGDVVVKAVFKEITAQGVGDGREKWKITLESGLCGVPRAPSADGKLVVGVKASDSEGAHCTHLQQIDLVTGKTGWKTEVPQENSYDSAFEFNLVITGGTVAVARSAVVSGFSVTDGRKLYGTSKTGGCYPAAVGGAAAGCSTYATAPIRTTWPASPRS
;
A
#
# COMPACT_ATOMS: atom_id res chain seq x y z
N MET A 1 56.13 -3.05 -10.18
CA MET A 1 55.77 -3.41 -8.80
C MET A 1 54.37 -2.91 -8.51
N LEU A 2 53.60 -3.68 -7.72
CA LEU A 2 52.24 -3.40 -7.23
C LEU A 2 51.03 -3.70 -8.13
N ILE A 3 51.02 -4.75 -8.96
CA ILE A 3 49.77 -5.52 -9.25
C ILE A 3 50.11 -7.01 -9.48
N ALA A 4 50.95 -7.59 -8.63
CA ALA A 4 51.35 -9.01 -8.67
C ALA A 4 51.12 -9.71 -7.31
N ALA A 5 50.22 -9.18 -6.48
CA ALA A 5 50.08 -9.57 -5.07
C ALA A 5 48.64 -9.91 -4.64
N LEU A 6 47.71 -10.17 -5.57
CA LEU A 6 46.33 -10.53 -5.18
C LEU A 6 45.69 -11.70 -5.94
N VAL A 7 46.47 -12.49 -6.70
CA VAL A 7 45.95 -13.69 -7.41
C VAL A 7 46.47 -15.01 -6.81
N ALA A 8 47.41 -14.96 -5.86
CA ALA A 8 47.99 -16.16 -5.25
C ALA A 8 47.29 -16.65 -3.97
N ALA A 9 46.33 -15.89 -3.41
CA ALA A 9 45.66 -16.23 -2.15
C ALA A 9 44.33 -17.00 -2.30
N LEU A 10 43.82 -17.19 -3.53
CA LEU A 10 42.59 -17.98 -3.78
C LEU A 10 42.85 -19.38 -4.37
N LEU A 11 44.10 -19.71 -4.69
CA LEU A 11 44.48 -21.04 -5.17
C LEU A 11 44.85 -22.03 -4.05
N VAL A 12 44.87 -21.61 -2.78
CA VAL A 12 45.34 -22.45 -1.66
C VAL A 12 44.20 -23.10 -0.88
N ILE A 13 42.94 -22.71 -1.10
CA ILE A 13 41.79 -23.35 -0.41
C ILE A 13 41.16 -24.48 -1.26
N GLY A 14 41.46 -24.56 -2.57
CA GLY A 14 40.97 -25.63 -3.45
C GLY A 14 41.88 -26.86 -3.59
N GLY A 15 43.15 -26.78 -3.19
CA GLY A 15 44.14 -27.86 -3.39
C GLY A 15 44.44 -28.75 -2.17
N GLY A 16 43.93 -28.37 -0.99
CA GLY A 16 44.40 -28.91 0.30
C GLY A 16 43.84 -30.25 0.75
N VAL A 17 42.83 -30.81 0.08
CA VAL A 17 42.20 -32.09 0.52
C VAL A 17 42.62 -33.29 -0.34
N TYR A 18 43.35 -33.07 -1.45
CA TYR A 18 43.80 -34.16 -2.32
C TYR A 18 45.11 -34.85 -1.87
N ALA A 19 45.72 -34.44 -0.77
CA ALA A 19 47.05 -34.90 -0.37
C ALA A 19 47.12 -35.58 1.02
N VAL A 20 46.02 -36.16 1.50
CA VAL A 20 46.02 -36.95 2.75
C VAL A 20 45.38 -38.32 2.54
N THR A 21 45.99 -39.16 1.69
CA THR A 21 46.05 -40.63 1.84
C THR A 21 47.12 -41.19 0.90
N GLY A 22 48.32 -41.45 1.42
CA GLY A 22 49.30 -42.31 0.74
C GLY A 22 48.97 -43.80 0.89
N PRO A 23 49.86 -44.72 0.47
CA PRO A 23 49.85 -45.34 -0.86
C PRO A 23 49.51 -46.84 -0.78
N SER A 24 48.77 -47.38 -1.76
CA SER A 24 48.74 -48.83 -1.98
C SER A 24 48.48 -49.20 -3.43
N ARG A 25 49.26 -50.19 -3.87
CA ARG A 25 49.31 -50.75 -5.22
C ARG A 25 47.97 -51.35 -5.63
N GLY A 26 47.59 -51.06 -6.87
CA GLY A 26 46.58 -51.79 -7.62
C GLY A 26 46.08 -50.92 -8.76
N LYS A 27 46.31 -51.32 -10.00
CA LYS A 27 45.57 -50.76 -11.13
C LYS A 27 44.30 -51.59 -11.29
N PRO A 28 43.10 -51.01 -11.15
CA PRO A 28 41.92 -51.52 -11.84
C PRO A 28 41.47 -50.48 -12.88
N SER A 29 41.35 -50.91 -14.12
CA SER A 29 40.73 -50.15 -15.21
C SER A 29 39.35 -49.66 -14.80
N ALA A 30 39.13 -48.35 -14.83
CA ALA A 30 37.79 -47.77 -14.87
C ALA A 30 37.38 -47.60 -16.33
N LYS A 31 36.26 -48.23 -16.70
CA LYS A 31 35.54 -47.92 -17.94
C LYS A 31 35.22 -46.43 -17.96
N GLU A 32 35.32 -45.84 -19.14
CA GLU A 32 34.85 -44.50 -19.45
C GLU A 32 33.41 -44.34 -18.96
N SER A 33 33.23 -43.55 -17.90
CA SER A 33 31.90 -43.11 -17.49
C SER A 33 31.53 -41.95 -18.39
N ALA A 34 30.50 -42.15 -19.20
CA ALA A 34 29.93 -41.10 -20.03
C ALA A 34 29.70 -39.85 -19.17
N ALA A 35 30.24 -38.72 -19.63
CA ALA A 35 29.97 -37.43 -19.02
C ALA A 35 28.46 -37.22 -18.99
N ALA A 36 27.90 -37.02 -17.79
CA ALA A 36 26.53 -36.59 -17.67
C ALA A 36 26.40 -35.21 -18.32
N THR A 37 25.67 -35.14 -19.43
CA THR A 37 25.29 -33.89 -20.07
C THR A 37 24.59 -33.00 -19.03
N PRO A 38 24.92 -31.70 -18.92
CA PRO A 38 24.18 -30.80 -18.04
C PRO A 38 22.71 -30.82 -18.44
N SER A 39 21.84 -31.25 -17.54
CA SER A 39 20.40 -31.05 -17.73
C SER A 39 20.17 -29.55 -17.73
N GLY A 40 19.62 -29.04 -18.84
CA GLY A 40 19.32 -27.62 -19.00
C GLY A 40 18.54 -27.10 -17.79
N SER A 41 18.98 -25.98 -17.24
CA SER A 41 18.18 -25.28 -16.23
C SER A 41 16.81 -24.95 -16.84
N PRO A 42 15.71 -25.12 -16.09
CA PRO A 42 14.40 -24.73 -16.58
C PRO A 42 14.45 -23.26 -17.00
N SER A 43 13.75 -22.93 -18.09
CA SER A 43 13.62 -21.57 -18.57
C SER A 43 13.15 -20.66 -17.44
N VAL A 44 13.81 -19.52 -17.27
CA VAL A 44 13.33 -18.45 -16.40
C VAL A 44 11.94 -18.03 -16.86
N ASP A 45 10.96 -18.14 -15.96
CA ASP A 45 9.60 -17.66 -16.21
C ASP A 45 9.63 -16.14 -16.41
N GLN A 46 9.19 -15.71 -17.58
CA GLN A 46 9.11 -14.29 -17.97
C GLN A 46 7.81 -13.62 -17.53
N GLY A 47 7.03 -14.24 -16.64
CA GLY A 47 6.01 -13.58 -15.84
C GLY A 47 4.95 -12.84 -16.65
N ASP A 48 3.96 -13.55 -17.17
CA ASP A 48 2.75 -12.98 -17.79
C ASP A 48 1.69 -12.54 -16.77
N GLY A 49 2.04 -12.57 -15.48
CA GLY A 49 1.13 -12.30 -14.36
C GLY A 49 0.08 -13.40 -14.16
N LYS A 50 0.18 -14.53 -14.86
CA LYS A 50 -0.73 -15.68 -14.79
C LYS A 50 0.00 -16.89 -14.24
N GLY A 51 0.56 -16.75 -13.04
CA GLY A 51 1.01 -17.91 -12.30
C GLY A 51 -0.17 -18.85 -12.05
N ALA A 52 -0.10 -20.07 -12.57
CA ALA A 52 -0.92 -21.18 -12.08
C ALA A 52 -0.43 -21.45 -10.66
N GLY A 53 -0.98 -20.74 -9.67
CA GLY A 53 -0.56 -20.87 -8.27
C GLY A 53 -0.44 -22.35 -7.91
N GLY A 54 0.73 -22.77 -7.44
CA GLY A 54 1.09 -24.18 -7.23
C GLY A 54 0.38 -24.83 -6.03
N GLY A 55 -0.93 -24.67 -5.95
CA GLY A 55 -1.82 -25.31 -4.99
C GLY A 55 -3.03 -25.90 -5.71
N PRO A 56 -3.83 -26.75 -5.03
CA PRO A 56 -5.09 -27.22 -5.59
C PRO A 56 -5.99 -26.03 -5.97
N ASP A 57 -6.70 -26.14 -7.09
CA ASP A 57 -7.64 -25.10 -7.58
C ASP A 57 -8.73 -24.75 -6.55
N GLU A 58 -8.95 -25.65 -5.58
CA GLU A 58 -9.88 -25.49 -4.48
C GLU A 58 -9.20 -25.91 -3.16
N TYR A 59 -8.91 -24.95 -2.30
CA TYR A 59 -8.41 -25.17 -0.94
C TYR A 59 -9.51 -24.80 0.05
N ASP A 60 -10.01 -25.78 0.80
CA ASP A 60 -10.94 -25.50 1.90
C ASP A 60 -10.18 -24.89 3.08
N LEU A 61 -10.27 -23.57 3.22
CA LEU A 61 -9.68 -22.78 4.30
C LEU A 61 -10.20 -23.17 5.69
N ASN A 62 -11.32 -23.88 5.76
CA ASN A 62 -12.00 -24.26 6.99
C ASN A 62 -11.92 -25.76 7.29
N ALA A 63 -11.15 -26.52 6.51
CA ALA A 63 -10.95 -27.93 6.74
C ALA A 63 -10.35 -28.17 8.14
N GLY A 64 -11.06 -28.93 8.98
CA GLY A 64 -10.59 -29.31 10.31
C GLY A 64 -10.90 -28.31 11.44
N ILE A 65 -11.66 -27.24 11.17
CA ILE A 65 -12.14 -26.32 12.21
C ILE A 65 -13.02 -27.06 13.23
N LYS A 66 -12.75 -26.86 14.52
CA LYS A 66 -13.51 -27.43 15.64
C LYS A 66 -14.64 -26.51 16.11
N PRO A 67 -15.65 -27.04 16.84
CA PRO A 67 -16.66 -26.20 17.47
C PRO A 67 -16.02 -25.11 18.37
N GLY A 68 -16.35 -23.85 18.09
CA GLY A 68 -15.83 -22.68 18.81
C GLY A 68 -14.61 -22.00 18.17
N GLU A 69 -14.02 -22.59 17.14
CA GLU A 69 -12.96 -21.95 16.34
C GLU A 69 -13.57 -21.02 15.27
N ALA A 70 -12.89 -19.90 14.99
CA ALA A 70 -13.40 -18.90 14.05
C ALA A 70 -13.14 -19.34 12.60
N PRO A 71 -14.16 -19.32 11.72
CA PRO A 71 -13.98 -19.61 10.31
C PRO A 71 -13.14 -18.52 9.63
N VAL A 72 -12.45 -18.92 8.56
CA VAL A 72 -11.66 -18.04 7.70
C VAL A 72 -12.33 -17.98 6.33
N TRP A 73 -12.37 -16.78 5.76
CA TRP A 73 -12.74 -16.56 4.37
C TRP A 73 -11.64 -15.79 3.66
N LEU A 74 -11.52 -16.02 2.35
CA LEU A 74 -10.57 -15.32 1.48
C LEU A 74 -11.34 -14.57 0.41
N SER A 75 -10.97 -13.31 0.20
CA SER A 75 -11.52 -12.47 -0.87
C SER A 75 -10.39 -12.02 -1.79
N SER A 76 -10.31 -12.63 -2.97
CA SER A 76 -9.38 -12.21 -4.01
C SER A 76 -9.79 -10.87 -4.61
N ASN A 77 -8.81 -10.03 -4.96
CA ASN A 77 -9.10 -8.81 -5.69
C ASN A 77 -9.60 -9.13 -7.11
N ARG A 78 -10.72 -8.52 -7.50
CA ARG A 78 -11.30 -8.63 -8.85
C ARG A 78 -11.41 -7.27 -9.56
N THR A 79 -10.94 -6.21 -8.92
CA THR A 79 -10.94 -4.86 -9.49
C THR A 79 -9.99 -4.80 -10.68
N GLU A 80 -10.49 -4.32 -11.80
CA GLU A 80 -9.67 -4.02 -12.98
C GLU A 80 -8.76 -2.82 -12.68
N LEU A 81 -7.45 -3.03 -12.85
CA LEU A 81 -6.43 -2.04 -12.53
C LEU A 81 -5.83 -1.44 -13.81
N PRO A 82 -5.39 -0.18 -13.79
CA PRO A 82 -4.51 0.33 -14.83
C PRO A 82 -3.21 -0.48 -14.86
N GLY A 83 -2.50 -0.45 -16.00
CA GLY A 83 -1.25 -1.23 -16.18
C GLY A 83 -0.14 -0.88 -15.18
N SER A 84 -0.19 0.30 -14.56
CA SER A 84 0.72 0.72 -13.48
C SER A 84 0.36 0.14 -12.10
N GLY A 85 -0.76 -0.58 -11.98
CA GLY A 85 -1.30 -1.09 -10.72
C GLY A 85 -1.99 -0.02 -9.88
N ALA A 86 -2.49 -0.42 -8.70
CA ALA A 86 -3.07 0.50 -7.72
C ALA A 86 -2.83 0.01 -6.29
N SER A 87 -2.84 0.95 -5.33
CA SER A 87 -2.82 0.61 -3.91
C SER A 87 -4.18 0.08 -3.44
N GLN A 88 -4.13 -0.88 -2.52
CA GLN A 88 -5.30 -1.28 -1.73
C GLN A 88 -5.29 -0.52 -0.40
N TYR A 89 -6.46 0.03 -0.05
CA TYR A 89 -6.70 0.72 1.21
C TYR A 89 -7.68 -0.07 2.08
N GLY A 90 -7.59 0.14 3.40
CA GLY A 90 -8.21 -0.71 4.39
C GLY A 90 -7.37 -1.97 4.66
N PRO A 91 -8.00 -3.08 5.11
CA PRO A 91 -9.43 -3.22 5.37
C PRO A 91 -9.90 -2.41 6.59
N TRP A 92 -11.14 -1.92 6.54
CA TRP A 92 -11.81 -1.28 7.68
C TRP A 92 -13.04 -2.08 8.08
N ARG A 93 -13.13 -2.46 9.36
CA ARG A 93 -14.35 -3.08 9.90
C ARG A 93 -15.34 -2.00 10.29
N VAL A 94 -16.55 -2.04 9.73
CA VAL A 94 -17.65 -1.13 10.03
C VAL A 94 -18.89 -1.97 10.27
N GLY A 95 -19.35 -2.05 11.52
CA GLY A 95 -20.48 -2.92 11.87
C GLY A 95 -20.21 -4.39 11.54
N ASP A 96 -21.04 -4.96 10.68
CA ASP A 96 -20.99 -6.34 10.19
C ASP A 96 -20.28 -6.50 8.84
N VAL A 97 -19.65 -5.44 8.33
CA VAL A 97 -18.86 -5.47 7.09
C VAL A 97 -17.38 -5.16 7.30
N VAL A 98 -16.56 -5.71 6.41
CA VAL A 98 -15.17 -5.33 6.18
C VAL A 98 -15.10 -4.65 4.83
N VAL A 99 -14.56 -3.43 4.77
CA VAL A 99 -14.51 -2.62 3.56
C VAL A 99 -13.08 -2.42 3.10
N LYS A 100 -12.85 -2.52 1.79
CA LYS A 100 -11.60 -2.14 1.13
C LYS A 100 -11.86 -1.18 -0.03
N ALA A 101 -10.84 -0.41 -0.39
CA ALA A 101 -10.86 0.44 -1.57
C ALA A 101 -9.65 0.17 -2.45
N VAL A 102 -9.86 0.03 -3.77
CA VAL A 102 -8.80 -0.24 -4.75
C VAL A 102 -9.13 0.52 -6.03
N PHE A 103 -8.17 1.30 -6.54
CA PHE A 103 -8.31 2.12 -7.75
C PHE A 103 -9.55 3.04 -7.73
N LYS A 104 -10.70 2.63 -8.29
CA LYS A 104 -11.97 3.37 -8.30
C LYS A 104 -13.11 2.63 -7.59
N GLU A 105 -12.83 1.44 -7.06
CA GLU A 105 -13.83 0.59 -6.42
C GLU A 105 -13.69 0.60 -4.91
N ILE A 106 -14.83 0.66 -4.21
CA ILE A 106 -14.94 0.47 -2.77
C ILE A 106 -15.91 -0.68 -2.56
N THR A 107 -15.45 -1.76 -1.94
CA THR A 107 -16.22 -3.00 -1.81
C THR A 107 -16.30 -3.39 -0.35
N ALA A 108 -17.48 -3.82 0.08
CA ALA A 108 -17.70 -4.39 1.40
C ALA A 108 -18.00 -5.88 1.32
N GLN A 109 -17.34 -6.63 2.19
CA GLN A 109 -17.61 -8.05 2.44
C GLN A 109 -18.26 -8.22 3.81
N GLY A 110 -19.17 -9.18 3.96
CA GLY A 110 -19.71 -9.55 5.26
C GLY A 110 -18.64 -10.14 6.16
N VAL A 111 -18.57 -9.71 7.42
CA VAL A 111 -17.61 -10.23 8.41
C VAL A 111 -17.77 -11.75 8.60
N GLY A 112 -19.01 -12.26 8.55
CA GLY A 112 -19.30 -13.67 8.84
C GLY A 112 -19.07 -14.63 7.68
N ASP A 113 -19.15 -14.17 6.43
CA ASP A 113 -19.16 -15.06 5.26
C ASP A 113 -18.21 -14.61 4.13
N GLY A 114 -17.58 -13.44 4.25
CA GLY A 114 -16.70 -12.87 3.22
C GLY A 114 -17.42 -12.50 1.92
N ARG A 115 -18.76 -12.63 1.86
CA ARG A 115 -19.52 -12.35 0.63
C ARG A 115 -19.66 -10.86 0.42
N GLU A 116 -19.54 -10.42 -0.83
CA GLU A 116 -19.80 -9.02 -1.20
C GLU A 116 -21.22 -8.62 -0.77
N LYS A 117 -21.32 -7.58 0.04
CA LYS A 117 -22.59 -6.98 0.48
C LYS A 117 -22.98 -5.83 -0.42
N TRP A 118 -21.99 -5.02 -0.79
CA TRP A 118 -22.16 -3.90 -1.70
C TRP A 118 -20.82 -3.50 -2.31
N LYS A 119 -20.92 -2.78 -3.42
CA LYS A 119 -19.79 -2.19 -4.13
C LYS A 119 -20.18 -0.82 -4.67
N ILE A 120 -19.26 0.12 -4.57
CA ILE A 120 -19.33 1.45 -5.17
C ILE A 120 -18.22 1.55 -6.21
N THR A 121 -18.54 2.06 -7.39
CA THR A 121 -17.58 2.42 -8.42
C THR A 121 -17.60 3.93 -8.61
N LEU A 122 -16.48 4.59 -8.35
CA LEU A 122 -16.32 6.02 -8.56
C LEU A 122 -16.08 6.32 -10.05
N GLU A 123 -16.35 7.57 -10.42
CA GLU A 123 -16.18 8.07 -11.80
C GLU A 123 -14.72 8.06 -12.27
N SER A 124 -13.78 8.21 -11.33
CA SER A 124 -12.34 8.25 -11.59
C SER A 124 -11.55 7.67 -10.42
N GLY A 125 -10.27 7.41 -10.67
CA GLY A 125 -9.35 6.82 -9.69
C GLY A 125 -9.19 7.64 -8.40
N LEU A 126 -9.07 6.91 -7.29
CA LEU A 126 -8.66 7.43 -5.99
C LEU A 126 -7.25 8.03 -6.07
N CYS A 127 -7.07 9.17 -5.41
CA CYS A 127 -5.79 9.88 -5.31
C CYS A 127 -5.47 10.39 -3.90
N GLY A 128 -6.29 9.99 -2.92
CA GLY A 128 -6.02 10.19 -1.50
C GLY A 128 -7.02 9.39 -0.69
N VAL A 129 -6.56 8.58 0.27
CA VAL A 129 -7.45 7.78 1.12
C VAL A 129 -6.91 7.83 2.53
N PRO A 130 -7.70 8.27 3.53
CA PRO A 130 -7.23 8.31 4.90
C PRO A 130 -7.04 6.90 5.45
N ARG A 131 -6.14 6.77 6.43
CA ARG A 131 -5.82 5.47 7.04
C ARG A 131 -7.02 4.84 7.76
N ALA A 132 -7.92 5.65 8.29
CA ALA A 132 -9.13 5.21 8.98
C ALA A 132 -10.33 6.10 8.62
N PRO A 133 -11.56 5.55 8.60
CA PRO A 133 -12.78 6.34 8.52
C PRO A 133 -13.02 7.13 9.82
N SER A 134 -14.02 8.01 9.81
CA SER A 134 -14.56 8.62 11.02
C SER A 134 -15.19 7.57 11.94
N ALA A 135 -15.43 7.95 13.20
CA ALA A 135 -16.03 7.07 14.20
C ALA A 135 -17.45 6.59 13.84
N ASP A 136 -18.20 7.38 13.07
CA ASP A 136 -19.52 7.06 12.55
C ASP A 136 -19.49 6.36 11.18
N GLY A 137 -18.31 5.86 10.77
CA GLY A 137 -18.17 5.04 9.55
C GLY A 137 -18.24 5.83 8.25
N LYS A 138 -17.92 7.13 8.26
CA LYS A 138 -17.77 7.92 7.04
C LYS A 138 -16.31 7.90 6.58
N LEU A 139 -16.11 7.67 5.30
CA LEU A 139 -14.82 7.83 4.65
C LEU A 139 -14.90 9.07 3.76
N VAL A 140 -13.86 9.90 3.77
CA VAL A 140 -13.71 10.97 2.78
C VAL A 140 -12.45 10.71 2.00
N VAL A 141 -12.57 10.55 0.69
CA VAL A 141 -11.48 10.19 -0.22
C VAL A 141 -11.22 11.31 -1.24
N GLY A 142 -9.98 11.41 -1.68
CA GLY A 142 -9.56 12.21 -2.81
C GLY A 142 -9.83 11.46 -4.12
N VAL A 143 -10.41 12.17 -5.09
CA VAL A 143 -10.79 11.65 -6.41
C VAL A 143 -10.18 12.53 -7.49
N LYS A 144 -9.61 11.90 -8.52
CA LYS A 144 -9.00 12.61 -9.66
C LYS A 144 -10.06 13.34 -10.48
N ALA A 145 -9.66 14.39 -11.18
CA ALA A 145 -10.54 15.08 -12.13
C ALA A 145 -11.02 14.15 -13.28
N SER A 146 -10.17 13.19 -13.68
CA SER A 146 -10.47 12.17 -14.69
C SER A 146 -9.52 10.98 -14.54
N ASP A 147 -9.71 9.94 -15.36
CA ASP A 147 -8.79 8.79 -15.48
C ASP A 147 -7.61 9.04 -16.44
N SER A 148 -7.46 10.27 -16.96
CA SER A 148 -6.33 10.63 -17.83
C SER A 148 -5.00 10.59 -17.09
N GLU A 149 -3.93 10.26 -17.81
CA GLU A 149 -2.58 10.34 -17.27
C GLU A 149 -2.27 11.77 -16.82
N GLY A 150 -1.68 11.93 -15.62
CA GLY A 150 -1.38 13.24 -15.05
C GLY A 150 -2.59 14.01 -14.49
N ALA A 151 -3.80 13.45 -14.51
CA ALA A 151 -4.98 14.11 -13.94
C ALA A 151 -4.79 14.43 -12.46
N HIS A 152 -5.06 15.69 -12.10
CA HIS A 152 -4.94 16.19 -10.74
C HIS A 152 -6.03 15.60 -9.82
N CYS A 153 -5.65 15.34 -8.58
CA CYS A 153 -6.53 15.12 -7.45
C CYS A 153 -7.22 16.42 -7.07
N THR A 154 -8.51 16.56 -7.38
CA THR A 154 -9.21 17.85 -7.25
C THR A 154 -10.49 17.77 -6.45
N HIS A 155 -10.99 16.57 -6.18
CA HIS A 155 -12.27 16.41 -5.51
C HIS A 155 -12.12 15.61 -4.22
N LEU A 156 -12.93 15.96 -3.23
CA LEU A 156 -13.26 15.09 -2.11
C LEU A 156 -14.61 14.44 -2.36
N GLN A 157 -14.71 13.16 -2.03
CA GLN A 157 -15.95 12.38 -2.06
C GLN A 157 -16.15 11.73 -0.70
N GLN A 158 -17.29 11.98 -0.08
CA GLN A 158 -17.71 11.23 1.10
C GLN A 158 -18.36 9.92 0.70
N ILE A 159 -18.09 8.88 1.47
CA ILE A 159 -18.69 7.56 1.35
C ILE A 159 -19.16 7.12 2.74
N ASP A 160 -20.40 6.68 2.83
CA ASP A 160 -20.95 6.03 4.02
C ASP A 160 -20.63 4.53 3.97
N LEU A 161 -19.70 4.08 4.81
CA LEU A 161 -19.27 2.68 4.85
C LEU A 161 -20.28 1.77 5.57
N VAL A 162 -21.27 2.31 6.28
CA VAL A 162 -22.34 1.51 6.88
C VAL A 162 -23.35 1.12 5.80
N THR A 163 -23.71 2.07 4.93
CA THR A 163 -24.80 1.86 3.95
C THR A 163 -24.31 1.58 2.52
N GLY A 164 -23.02 1.75 2.23
CA GLY A 164 -22.48 1.59 0.89
C GLY A 164 -22.96 2.67 -0.08
N LYS A 165 -23.20 3.90 0.40
CA LYS A 165 -23.69 5.01 -0.42
C LYS A 165 -22.64 6.11 -0.56
N THR A 166 -22.58 6.69 -1.74
CA THR A 166 -21.84 7.93 -1.96
C THR A 166 -22.61 9.10 -1.34
N GLY A 167 -21.91 9.90 -0.56
CA GLY A 167 -22.41 11.16 -0.03
C GLY A 167 -22.06 12.33 -0.93
N TRP A 168 -21.76 13.47 -0.30
CA TRP A 168 -21.39 14.69 -1.00
C TRP A 168 -20.07 14.55 -1.76
N LYS A 169 -19.93 15.35 -2.82
CA LYS A 169 -18.70 15.58 -3.58
C LYS A 169 -18.40 17.08 -3.56
N THR A 170 -17.15 17.46 -3.38
CA THR A 170 -16.75 18.86 -3.35
C THR A 170 -15.38 19.03 -3.98
N GLU A 171 -15.25 20.07 -4.81
CA GLU A 171 -13.96 20.47 -5.36
C GLU A 171 -13.08 21.11 -4.28
N VAL A 172 -11.80 20.73 -4.26
CA VAL A 172 -10.76 21.32 -3.42
C VAL A 172 -10.11 22.44 -4.22
N PRO A 173 -10.35 23.71 -3.87
CA PRO A 173 -9.80 24.82 -4.63
C PRO A 173 -8.29 24.88 -4.44
N GLN A 174 -7.58 25.21 -5.54
CA GLN A 174 -6.18 25.62 -5.45
C GLN A 174 -6.08 26.90 -4.61
N GLU A 175 -5.18 26.91 -3.62
CA GLU A 175 -5.06 28.04 -2.71
C GLU A 175 -3.92 28.99 -3.06
N ASN A 176 -2.83 28.51 -3.66
CA ASN A 176 -1.73 29.37 -4.09
C ASN A 176 -0.97 28.75 -5.28
N SER A 177 0.03 29.48 -5.81
CA SER A 177 0.83 29.05 -6.97
C SER A 177 1.71 27.81 -6.72
N TYR A 178 1.94 27.44 -5.46
CA TYR A 178 2.72 26.27 -5.06
C TYR A 178 1.83 25.08 -4.63
N ASP A 179 0.51 25.28 -4.65
CA ASP A 179 -0.50 24.27 -4.36
C ASP A 179 -0.68 23.37 -5.58
N SER A 180 0.11 22.28 -5.63
CA SER A 180 -0.06 21.23 -6.61
C SER A 180 -0.86 20.07 -6.01
N ALA A 181 -1.94 19.73 -6.70
CA ALA A 181 -2.92 18.76 -6.24
C ALA A 181 -2.78 17.44 -7.00
N PHE A 182 -1.58 16.85 -7.07
CA PHE A 182 -1.38 15.56 -7.76
C PHE A 182 -1.93 14.39 -6.93
N GLU A 183 -1.78 14.48 -5.62
CA GLU A 183 -2.29 13.53 -4.64
C GLU A 183 -2.75 14.30 -3.39
N PHE A 184 -3.64 13.70 -2.62
CA PHE A 184 -4.03 14.20 -1.30
C PHE A 184 -3.55 13.25 -0.21
N ASN A 185 -2.84 13.81 0.77
CA ASN A 185 -2.62 13.12 2.03
C ASN A 185 -3.74 13.50 3.00
N LEU A 186 -4.58 12.51 3.33
CA LEU A 186 -5.82 12.69 4.05
C LEU A 186 -5.76 12.11 5.45
N VAL A 187 -6.26 12.87 6.40
CA VAL A 187 -6.46 12.43 7.78
C VAL A 187 -7.83 12.89 8.25
N ILE A 188 -8.61 11.97 8.82
CA ILE A 188 -9.88 12.30 9.48
C ILE A 188 -9.64 12.39 10.98
N THR A 189 -10.11 13.47 11.61
CA THR A 189 -10.10 13.63 13.07
C THR A 189 -11.37 14.35 13.50
N GLY A 190 -12.16 13.72 14.37
CA GLY A 190 -13.49 14.20 14.70
C GLY A 190 -14.36 14.36 13.45
N GLY A 191 -15.02 15.51 13.32
CA GLY A 191 -15.84 15.85 12.14
C GLY A 191 -15.08 16.53 11.00
N THR A 192 -13.74 16.50 10.99
CA THR A 192 -12.91 17.19 9.99
C THR A 192 -12.03 16.21 9.23
N VAL A 193 -11.95 16.39 7.90
CA VAL A 193 -10.89 15.82 7.07
C VAL A 193 -9.86 16.90 6.77
N ALA A 194 -8.62 16.66 7.21
CA ALA A 194 -7.47 17.45 6.81
C ALA A 194 -6.97 16.95 5.45
N VAL A 195 -6.76 17.89 4.52
CA VAL A 195 -6.26 17.66 3.18
C VAL A 195 -4.91 18.34 3.07
N ALA A 196 -3.85 17.55 3.17
CA ALA A 196 -2.49 17.99 2.90
C ALA A 196 -2.11 17.72 1.46
N ARG A 197 -1.48 18.72 0.85
CA ARG A 197 -0.90 18.69 -0.48
C ARG A 197 0.25 19.69 -0.52
N SER A 198 0.90 19.82 -1.66
CA SER A 198 2.08 20.70 -1.78
C SER A 198 1.78 22.09 -1.23
N ALA A 199 2.62 22.56 -0.32
CA ALA A 199 2.56 23.88 0.30
C ALA A 199 1.29 24.21 1.13
N VAL A 200 0.24 23.37 1.15
CA VAL A 200 -1.07 23.74 1.68
C VAL A 200 -1.68 22.61 2.50
N VAL A 201 -2.29 22.97 3.63
CA VAL A 201 -3.21 22.12 4.36
C VAL A 201 -4.53 22.85 4.52
N SER A 202 -5.61 22.20 4.11
CA SER A 202 -6.98 22.68 4.25
C SER A 202 -7.79 21.70 5.09
N GLY A 203 -8.85 22.17 5.72
CA GLY A 203 -9.78 21.32 6.46
C GLY A 203 -11.17 21.40 5.85
N PHE A 204 -11.84 20.27 5.75
CA PHE A 204 -13.23 20.18 5.29
C PHE A 204 -14.06 19.39 6.29
N SER A 205 -15.33 19.74 6.41
CA SER A 205 -16.30 19.03 7.23
C SER A 205 -16.59 17.65 6.63
N VAL A 206 -16.51 16.60 7.44
CA VAL A 206 -16.88 15.23 7.05
C VAL A 206 -18.39 15.14 6.75
N THR A 207 -19.20 15.95 7.45
CA THR A 207 -20.66 15.90 7.37
C THR A 207 -21.19 16.45 6.04
N ASP A 208 -20.69 17.61 5.60
CA ASP A 208 -21.28 18.37 4.50
C ASP A 208 -20.27 18.87 3.45
N GLY A 209 -18.99 18.53 3.59
CA GLY A 209 -17.95 18.91 2.63
C GLY A 209 -17.57 20.39 2.65
N ARG A 210 -18.15 21.20 3.55
CA ARG A 210 -17.82 22.62 3.65
C ARG A 210 -16.37 22.79 4.10
N LYS A 211 -15.62 23.65 3.40
CA LYS A 211 -14.28 24.08 3.82
C LYS A 211 -14.35 24.78 5.19
N LEU A 212 -13.58 24.31 6.14
CA LEU A 212 -13.48 24.81 7.51
C LEU A 212 -12.28 25.75 7.68
N TYR A 213 -11.14 25.40 7.09
CA TYR A 213 -9.92 26.19 7.13
C TYR A 213 -9.01 25.93 5.93
N GLY A 214 -7.97 26.75 5.80
CA GLY A 214 -6.98 26.73 4.73
C GLY A 214 -6.48 28.16 4.51
N THR A 215 -5.20 28.33 4.14
CA THR A 215 -4.65 29.64 3.80
C THR A 215 -3.79 29.58 2.55
N SER A 216 -4.00 30.56 1.68
CA SER A 216 -3.14 30.84 0.53
C SER A 216 -1.80 31.49 0.93
N LYS A 217 -1.74 32.07 2.14
CA LYS A 217 -0.59 32.81 2.66
C LYS A 217 0.13 31.96 3.70
N THR A 218 1.14 31.24 3.25
CA THR A 218 1.96 30.36 4.10
C THR A 218 3.16 31.08 4.72
N GLY A 219 3.50 32.28 4.24
CA GLY A 219 4.63 33.06 4.76
C GLY A 219 5.99 32.35 4.61
N GLY A 220 6.11 31.40 3.68
CA GLY A 220 7.29 30.54 3.52
C GLY A 220 7.31 29.31 4.45
N CYS A 221 6.31 29.13 5.32
CA CYS A 221 6.16 27.94 6.15
C CYS A 221 5.24 26.92 5.47
N TYR A 222 5.79 25.80 5.05
CA TYR A 222 5.02 24.77 4.35
C TYR A 222 4.80 23.53 5.24
N PRO A 223 3.60 22.93 5.18
CA PRO A 223 3.31 21.71 5.91
C PRO A 223 4.16 20.55 5.36
N ALA A 224 4.88 19.87 6.23
CA ALA A 224 5.68 18.69 5.85
C ALA A 224 4.87 17.38 5.95
N ALA A 225 3.93 17.31 6.90
CA ALA A 225 3.06 16.16 7.10
C ALA A 225 1.80 16.58 7.88
N VAL A 226 0.74 15.78 7.76
CA VAL A 226 -0.43 15.82 8.63
C VAL A 226 -0.55 14.50 9.37
N GLY A 227 -0.90 14.60 10.64
CA GLY A 227 -1.14 13.44 11.50
C GLY A 227 -2.46 13.61 12.24
N GLY A 228 -3.09 12.50 12.56
CA GLY A 228 -4.28 12.46 13.39
C GLY A 228 -4.41 11.09 14.01
N ALA A 229 -4.90 11.05 15.24
CA ALA A 229 -5.15 9.80 15.93
C ALA A 229 -6.47 9.22 15.43
N ALA A 230 -6.47 7.94 15.04
CA ALA A 230 -7.71 7.21 14.89
C ALA A 230 -8.42 7.14 16.26
N ALA A 231 -9.75 7.19 16.26
CA ALA A 231 -10.51 6.97 17.49
C ALA A 231 -10.16 5.59 18.07
N GLY A 232 -9.43 5.58 19.20
CA GLY A 232 -9.13 4.37 19.96
C GLY A 232 -7.77 3.70 19.73
N CYS A 233 -6.86 4.24 18.90
CA CYS A 233 -5.50 3.70 18.79
C CYS A 233 -4.46 4.82 18.93
N SER A 234 -3.87 4.93 20.13
CA SER A 234 -2.74 5.81 20.41
C SER A 234 -1.48 5.25 19.73
N THR A 235 -1.29 5.53 18.45
CA THR A 235 0.00 5.27 17.79
C THR A 235 1.00 6.31 18.27
N TYR A 236 2.15 5.82 18.73
CA TYR A 236 3.31 6.61 19.13
C TYR A 236 3.57 7.76 18.16
N ALA A 237 3.77 8.93 18.76
CA ALA A 237 3.99 10.24 18.16
C ALA A 237 4.69 10.23 16.79
N THR A 238 4.07 10.86 15.80
CA THR A 238 4.81 11.58 14.77
C THR A 238 5.64 12.67 15.46
N ALA A 239 6.87 12.86 14.97
CA ALA A 239 7.89 13.77 15.53
C ALA A 239 7.31 15.11 16.04
N PRO A 240 7.85 15.67 17.13
CA PRO A 240 7.32 16.90 17.72
C PRO A 240 7.31 18.02 16.67
N ILE A 241 6.12 18.58 16.43
CA ILE A 241 5.96 19.85 15.75
C ILE A 241 6.65 20.91 16.63
N ARG A 242 7.90 21.26 16.33
CA ARG A 242 8.51 22.49 16.85
C ARG A 242 7.94 23.66 16.06
N THR A 243 6.78 24.16 16.47
CA THR A 243 6.32 25.50 16.11
C THR A 243 6.97 26.50 17.05
N THR A 244 8.14 27.02 16.70
CA THR A 244 8.57 28.31 17.25
C THR A 244 7.80 29.39 16.52
N TRP A 245 6.71 29.86 17.13
CA TRP A 245 6.05 31.10 16.72
C TRP A 245 7.00 32.27 17.04
N PRO A 246 7.50 33.06 16.07
CA PRO A 246 8.04 34.36 16.41
C PRO A 246 6.88 35.24 16.87
N ALA A 247 6.96 35.74 18.10
CA ALA A 247 6.01 36.72 18.61
C ALA A 247 5.99 37.94 17.67
N SER A 248 4.80 38.33 17.19
CA SER A 248 4.64 39.58 16.45
C SER A 248 5.10 40.77 17.30
N PRO A 249 5.85 41.73 16.72
CA PRO A 249 6.10 42.99 17.39
C PRO A 249 4.79 43.77 17.44
N ARG A 250 4.37 44.14 18.66
CA ARG A 250 3.30 45.12 18.87
C ARG A 250 3.79 46.48 18.36
N SER A 251 3.06 47.06 17.41
CA SER A 251 3.06 48.49 17.11
C SER A 251 1.96 49.17 17.90
#